data_AF-A0A969G8P4-F1
#
_entry.id   AF-A0A969G8P4-F1
#
_cell.length_a   1.000
_cell.length_b   1.000
_cell.length_c   1.000
_cell.angle_alpha   90.00
_cell.angle_beta   90.00
_cell.angle_gamma   90.00
#
_symmetry.space_group_name_H-M   'P 1'
#
loop_
_entity.id
_entity.type
_entity.pdbx_description
1 polymer ?
#
loop_
_entity_poly.entity_id
_entity_poly.type
_entity_poly.pdbx_seq_one_letter_code
_entity_poly.pdbx_strand_id
1 'polypeptide(L)'
;MAAIMDMTKRKNVEIQRERLLKELEEKNKDLDDFAYIVSHDLKAPLRGIKSLADWIYDDYAVILGEDGQEQLDMLRARVLRLHGFIEGLLEYSRIGKLGIKREAVDLQEAVLQVIDMIKPEADFDINILTKTARSLRISITN
;
A
#
# COMPACT_ATOMS: atom_id res chain seq x y z
N MET A 1 17.59 53.98 -11.83
CA MET A 1 17.30 52.86 -12.76
C MET A 1 17.74 51.49 -12.24
N ALA A 2 18.88 51.35 -11.54
CA ALA A 2 19.34 50.05 -11.02
C ALA A 2 18.38 49.35 -10.03
N ALA A 3 17.78 50.09 -9.09
CA ALA A 3 16.86 49.52 -8.09
C ALA A 3 15.55 48.96 -8.70
N ILE A 4 15.04 49.59 -9.76
CA ILE A 4 13.82 49.14 -10.45
C ILE A 4 14.10 47.82 -11.20
N MET A 5 15.28 47.72 -11.84
CA MET A 5 15.71 46.54 -12.58
C MET A 5 15.94 45.31 -11.67
N ASP A 6 16.41 45.52 -10.45
CA ASP A 6 16.57 44.46 -9.43
C ASP A 6 15.20 43.91 -8.96
N MET A 7 14.25 44.82 -8.69
CA MET A 7 12.88 44.44 -8.32
C MET A 7 12.15 43.68 -9.43
N THR A 8 12.33 44.07 -10.70
CA THR A 8 11.75 43.34 -11.85
C THR A 8 12.31 41.92 -11.95
N LYS A 9 13.62 41.73 -11.76
CA LYS A 9 14.25 40.40 -11.79
C LYS A 9 13.71 39.50 -10.68
N ARG A 10 13.67 39.99 -9.43
CA ARG A 10 13.13 39.22 -8.29
C ARG A 10 11.66 38.82 -8.51
N LYS A 11 10.83 39.75 -8.99
CA LYS A 11 9.41 39.48 -9.21
C LYS A 11 9.18 38.46 -10.33
N ASN A 12 9.98 38.49 -11.39
CA ASN A 12 9.93 37.46 -12.44
C ASN A 12 10.35 36.08 -11.94
N VAL A 13 11.35 36.01 -11.06
CA VAL A 13 11.77 34.74 -10.44
C VAL A 13 10.65 34.18 -9.55
N GLU A 14 9.98 35.00 -8.76
CA GLU A 14 8.86 34.55 -7.93
C GLU A 14 7.68 34.07 -8.78
N ILE A 15 7.29 34.81 -9.82
CA ILE A 15 6.23 34.41 -10.75
C ILE A 15 6.57 33.08 -11.42
N GLN A 16 7.82 32.91 -11.87
CA GLN A 16 8.27 31.66 -12.48
C GLN A 16 8.23 30.50 -11.48
N ARG A 17 8.62 30.76 -10.22
CA ARG A 17 8.58 29.77 -9.14
C ARG A 17 7.14 29.35 -8.84
N GLU A 18 6.21 30.28 -8.69
CA GLU A 18 4.80 30.00 -8.47
C GLU A 18 4.20 29.21 -9.65
N ARG A 19 4.56 29.57 -10.89
CA ARG A 19 4.13 28.85 -12.09
C ARG A 19 4.60 27.39 -12.07
N LEU A 20 5.89 27.15 -11.76
CA LEU A 20 6.47 25.81 -11.69
C LEU A 20 5.88 24.99 -10.53
N LEU A 21 5.63 25.62 -9.38
CA LEU A 21 4.97 24.96 -8.24
C LEU A 21 3.56 24.50 -8.63
N LYS A 22 2.79 25.37 -9.29
CA LYS A 22 1.45 25.04 -9.76
C LYS A 22 1.48 23.91 -10.81
N GLU A 23 2.38 23.96 -11.78
CA GLU A 23 2.56 22.88 -12.77
C GLU A 23 2.93 21.55 -12.08
N LEU A 24 3.79 21.59 -11.06
CA LEU A 24 4.17 20.41 -10.30
C LEU A 24 3.00 19.83 -9.49
N GLU A 25 2.17 20.68 -8.89
CA GLU A 25 0.96 20.27 -8.17
C GLU A 25 -0.07 19.62 -9.11
N GLU A 26 -0.32 20.24 -10.27
CA GLU A 26 -1.21 19.70 -11.30
C GLU A 26 -0.71 18.33 -11.80
N LYS A 27 0.58 18.21 -12.10
CA LYS A 27 1.17 16.94 -12.56
C LYS A 27 1.13 15.85 -11.49
N ASN A 28 1.33 16.20 -10.23
CA ASN A 28 1.21 15.26 -9.13
C ASN A 28 -0.23 14.78 -8.96
N LYS A 29 -1.21 15.65 -9.16
CA LYS A 29 -2.63 15.28 -9.13
C LYS A 29 -3.01 14.37 -10.31
N ASP A 30 -2.58 14.70 -11.52
CA ASP A 30 -2.80 13.86 -12.71
C ASP A 30 -2.29 12.43 -12.48
N LEU A 31 -1.12 12.30 -11.84
CA LEU A 31 -0.52 11.00 -11.53
C LEU A 31 -1.34 10.21 -10.49
N ASP A 32 -1.91 10.89 -9.50
CA ASP A 32 -2.75 10.27 -8.48
C ASP A 32 -4.08 9.78 -9.05
N ASP A 33 -4.71 10.61 -9.88
CA ASP A 33 -5.97 10.27 -10.54
C ASP A 33 -5.75 9.08 -11.48
N PHE A 34 -4.64 9.07 -12.24
CA PHE A 34 -4.26 7.95 -13.08
C PHE A 34 -4.05 6.66 -12.26
N ALA A 35 -3.26 6.72 -11.18
CA ALA A 35 -3.01 5.57 -10.32
C ALA A 35 -4.31 5.03 -9.70
N TYR A 36 -5.22 5.92 -9.30
CA TYR A 36 -6.51 5.57 -8.74
C TYR A 36 -7.41 4.87 -9.76
N ILE A 37 -7.57 5.44 -10.96
CA ILE A 37 -8.40 4.89 -12.03
C ILE A 37 -7.89 3.50 -12.42
N VAL A 38 -6.60 3.37 -12.72
CA VAL A 38 -6.01 2.09 -13.11
C VAL A 38 -6.17 1.04 -12.01
N SER A 39 -5.95 1.42 -10.75
CA SER A 39 -6.13 0.50 -9.62
C SER A 39 -7.58 0.01 -9.51
N HIS A 40 -8.55 0.93 -9.62
CA HIS A 40 -9.98 0.58 -9.59
C HIS A 40 -10.34 -0.38 -10.73
N ASP A 41 -9.88 -0.07 -11.95
CA ASP A 41 -10.18 -0.83 -13.15
C ASP A 41 -9.54 -2.22 -13.15
N LEU A 42 -8.39 -2.41 -12.49
CA LEU A 42 -7.77 -3.72 -12.30
C LEU A 42 -8.41 -4.55 -11.18
N LYS A 43 -9.00 -3.91 -10.16
CA LYS A 43 -9.67 -4.65 -9.06
C LYS A 43 -10.91 -5.39 -9.55
N ALA A 44 -11.68 -4.82 -10.46
CA ALA A 44 -12.88 -5.46 -11.01
C ALA A 44 -12.63 -6.81 -11.72
N PRO A 45 -11.73 -6.90 -12.71
CA PRO A 45 -11.42 -8.16 -13.38
C PRO A 45 -10.77 -9.18 -12.44
N LEU A 46 -9.92 -8.76 -11.49
CA LEU A 46 -9.36 -9.68 -10.49
C LEU A 46 -10.44 -10.30 -9.59
N ARG A 47 -11.41 -9.51 -9.14
CA ARG A 47 -12.58 -10.04 -8.42
C ARG A 47 -13.35 -11.05 -9.27
N GLY A 48 -13.56 -10.74 -10.56
CA GLY A 48 -14.22 -11.66 -11.50
C GLY A 48 -13.48 -12.99 -11.64
N ILE A 49 -12.16 -12.96 -11.83
CA ILE A 49 -11.33 -14.18 -11.91
C ILE A 49 -11.43 -14.99 -10.61
N LYS A 50 -11.36 -14.33 -9.45
CA LYS A 50 -11.50 -15.00 -8.15
C LYS A 50 -12.88 -15.66 -8.01
N SER A 51 -13.96 -14.94 -8.31
CA SER A 51 -15.32 -15.47 -8.22
C SER A 51 -15.53 -16.67 -9.13
N LEU A 52 -15.02 -16.62 -10.36
CA LEU A 52 -15.08 -17.76 -11.28
C LEU A 52 -14.29 -18.96 -10.73
N ALA A 53 -13.09 -18.74 -10.20
CA ALA A 53 -12.30 -19.81 -9.59
C ALA A 53 -12.98 -20.40 -8.34
N ASP A 54 -13.61 -19.57 -7.51
CA ASP A 54 -14.39 -20.00 -6.35
C ASP A 54 -15.59 -20.87 -6.80
N TRP A 55 -16.36 -20.43 -7.82
CA TRP A 55 -17.49 -21.22 -8.34
C TRP A 55 -17.07 -22.55 -8.93
N ILE A 56 -15.96 -22.58 -9.68
CA ILE A 56 -15.44 -23.84 -10.24
C ILE A 56 -15.02 -24.79 -9.11
N TYR A 57 -14.40 -24.26 -8.06
CA TYR A 57 -14.00 -25.05 -6.91
C TYR A 57 -15.24 -25.62 -6.19
N ASP A 58 -16.22 -24.78 -5.87
CA ASP A 58 -17.41 -25.16 -5.12
C ASP A 58 -18.26 -26.21 -5.87
N ASP A 59 -18.42 -26.05 -7.20
CA ASP A 59 -19.28 -26.92 -8.01
C ASP A 59 -18.57 -28.20 -8.50
N TYR A 60 -17.25 -28.15 -8.72
CA TYR A 60 -16.52 -29.20 -9.44
C TYR A 60 -15.30 -29.77 -8.71
N ALA A 61 -15.01 -29.38 -7.46
CA ALA A 61 -13.83 -29.87 -6.70
C ALA A 61 -13.67 -31.41 -6.75
N VAL A 62 -14.76 -32.15 -6.55
CA VAL A 62 -14.73 -33.63 -6.55
C VAL A 62 -14.35 -34.20 -7.92
N ILE A 63 -14.81 -33.57 -9.00
CA ILE A 63 -14.55 -34.01 -10.39
C ILE A 63 -13.12 -33.63 -10.82
N LEU A 64 -12.61 -32.52 -10.32
CA LEU A 64 -11.26 -32.01 -10.61
C LEU A 64 -10.13 -32.88 -10.03
N GLY A 65 -10.43 -33.67 -8.99
CA GLY A 65 -9.41 -34.40 -8.23
C GLY A 65 -8.47 -33.45 -7.46
N GLU A 66 -7.48 -34.02 -6.77
CA GLU A 66 -6.56 -33.27 -5.91
C GLU A 66 -5.72 -32.27 -6.72
N ASP A 67 -5.13 -32.69 -7.85
CA ASP A 67 -4.30 -31.84 -8.70
C ASP A 67 -5.05 -30.59 -9.21
N GLY A 68 -6.32 -30.76 -9.60
CA GLY A 68 -7.15 -29.65 -10.08
C GLY A 68 -7.54 -28.67 -8.97
N GLN A 69 -7.80 -29.19 -7.75
CA GLN A 69 -8.03 -28.36 -6.58
C GLN A 69 -6.79 -27.53 -6.21
N GLU A 70 -5.61 -28.15 -6.20
CA GLU A 70 -4.34 -27.46 -5.92
C GLU A 70 -4.06 -26.34 -6.94
N GLN A 71 -4.33 -26.59 -8.22
CA GLN A 71 -4.21 -25.57 -9.27
C GLN A 71 -5.15 -24.38 -9.06
N LEU A 72 -6.40 -24.63 -8.65
CA LEU A 72 -7.36 -23.56 -8.35
C LEU A 72 -6.95 -22.75 -7.11
N ASP A 73 -6.46 -23.41 -6.06
CA ASP A 73 -5.97 -22.71 -4.88
C ASP A 73 -4.74 -21.87 -5.20
N MET A 74 -3.83 -22.36 -6.04
CA MET A 74 -2.72 -21.56 -6.56
C MET A 74 -3.20 -20.33 -7.34
N LEU A 75 -4.22 -20.48 -8.20
CA LEU A 75 -4.82 -19.36 -8.94
C LEU A 75 -5.42 -18.32 -7.98
N ARG A 76 -6.22 -18.76 -7.02
CA ARG A 76 -6.85 -17.90 -6.01
C ARG A 76 -5.81 -17.13 -5.22
N ALA A 77 -4.75 -17.80 -4.77
CA ALA A 77 -3.65 -17.18 -4.05
C ALA A 77 -2.91 -16.12 -4.90
N ARG A 78 -2.71 -16.37 -6.20
CA ARG A 78 -2.10 -15.40 -7.12
C ARG A 78 -2.97 -14.17 -7.33
N VAL A 79 -4.28 -14.35 -7.52
CA VAL A 79 -5.24 -13.25 -7.68
C VAL A 79 -5.28 -12.38 -6.42
N LEU A 80 -5.30 -13.00 -5.24
CA LEU A 80 -5.28 -12.29 -3.96
C LEU A 80 -3.99 -11.47 -3.78
N ARG A 81 -2.83 -12.05 -4.11
CA ARG A 81 -1.54 -11.32 -4.07
C ARG A 81 -1.54 -10.12 -5.02
N LEU A 82 -2.06 -10.28 -6.26
CA LEU A 82 -2.16 -9.18 -7.21
C LEU A 82 -3.08 -8.06 -6.69
N HIS A 83 -4.18 -8.41 -6.03
CA HIS A 83 -5.06 -7.44 -5.38
C HIS A 83 -4.29 -6.63 -4.34
N GLY A 84 -3.57 -7.30 -3.43
CA GLY A 84 -2.75 -6.65 -2.41
C GLY A 84 -1.64 -5.77 -2.99
N PHE A 85 -1.00 -6.18 -4.09
CA PHE A 85 0.00 -5.35 -4.77
C PHE A 85 -0.59 -4.07 -5.36
N ILE A 86 -1.78 -4.13 -5.96
CA ILE A 86 -2.47 -2.94 -6.47
C ILE A 86 -2.81 -1.99 -5.31
N GLU A 87 -3.26 -2.53 -4.18
CA GLU A 87 -3.56 -1.72 -2.99
C GLU A 87 -2.32 -1.06 -2.41
N GLY A 88 -1.23 -1.82 -2.24
CA GLY A 88 0.04 -1.28 -1.76
C GLY A 88 0.63 -0.22 -2.68
N LEU A 89 0.52 -0.39 -4.01
CA LEU A 89 0.98 0.60 -4.98
C LEU A 89 0.16 1.91 -4.90
N LEU A 90 -1.16 1.79 -4.73
CA LEU A 90 -2.05 2.94 -4.55
C LEU A 90 -1.79 3.68 -3.23
N GLU A 91 -1.49 2.95 -2.17
CA GLU A 91 -1.11 3.55 -0.89
C GLU A 91 0.24 4.26 -1.01
N TYR A 92 1.23 3.61 -1.64
CA TYR A 92 2.55 4.19 -1.88
C TYR A 92 2.49 5.49 -2.70
N SER A 93 1.65 5.56 -3.75
CA SER A 93 1.53 6.79 -4.55
C SER A 93 0.99 7.99 -3.76
N ARG A 94 0.33 7.74 -2.62
CA ARG A 94 -0.27 8.75 -1.73
C ARG A 94 0.63 9.12 -0.55
N ILE A 95 1.73 8.40 -0.32
CA ILE A 95 2.67 8.69 0.78
C ILE A 95 3.24 10.10 0.60
N GLY A 96 3.21 10.88 1.69
CA GLY A 96 3.72 12.27 1.72
C GLY A 96 2.70 13.34 1.28
N LYS A 97 1.53 12.96 0.77
CA LYS A 97 0.47 13.89 0.32
C LYS A 97 -0.67 14.03 1.34
N LEU A 98 -0.96 12.96 2.08
CA LEU A 98 -1.89 12.98 3.20
C LEU A 98 -1.12 13.41 4.46
N GLY A 99 -1.67 14.40 5.18
CA GLY A 99 -1.14 14.76 6.49
C GLY A 99 -1.10 13.51 7.38
N ILE A 100 0.06 13.21 7.97
CA ILE A 100 0.21 12.08 8.89
C ILE A 100 -0.77 12.30 10.04
N LYS A 101 -1.85 11.52 10.07
CA LYS A 101 -2.74 11.47 11.23
C LYS A 101 -1.98 10.77 12.34
N ARG A 102 -1.63 11.54 13.37
CA ARG A 102 -1.12 10.97 14.61
C ARG A 102 -2.33 10.53 15.43
N GLU A 103 -2.40 9.24 15.70
CA GLU A 103 -3.36 8.67 16.62
C GLU A 103 -2.64 7.83 17.68
N ALA A 104 -3.31 7.61 18.80
CA ALA A 104 -2.83 6.67 19.79
C ALA A 104 -3.03 5.26 19.23
N VAL A 105 -1.94 4.49 19.14
CA VAL A 105 -1.96 3.10 18.65
C VAL A 105 -1.54 2.19 19.78
N ASP A 106 -2.26 1.09 19.97
CA ASP A 106 -1.83 0.03 20.87
C ASP A 106 -0.65 -0.73 20.22
N LEU A 107 0.54 -0.55 20.78
CA LEU A 107 1.76 -1.15 20.26
C LEU A 107 1.76 -2.69 20.41
N GLN A 108 1.08 -3.22 21.43
CA GLN A 108 0.97 -4.66 21.62
C GLN A 108 0.10 -5.26 20.53
N GLU A 109 -1.05 -4.65 20.25
CA GLU A 109 -1.96 -5.10 19.19
C GLU A 109 -1.28 -5.03 17.81
N ALA A 110 -0.63 -3.90 17.49
CA ALA A 110 0.05 -3.73 16.21
C ALA A 110 1.16 -4.78 16.00
N VAL A 111 1.91 -5.11 17.05
CA VAL A 111 2.97 -6.13 16.96
C VAL A 111 2.39 -7.52 16.78
N LEU A 112 1.31 -7.87 17.50
CA LEU A 112 0.60 -9.14 17.32
C LEU A 112 0.04 -9.31 15.90
N GLN A 113 -0.48 -8.23 15.30
CA GLN A 113 -0.93 -8.25 13.91
C GLN A 113 0.22 -8.53 12.94
N VAL A 114 1.39 -7.93 13.17
CA VAL A 114 2.58 -8.17 12.33
C VAL A 114 3.08 -9.60 12.47
N ILE A 115 3.10 -10.16 13.68
CA ILE A 115 3.43 -11.56 13.94
C ILE A 115 2.52 -12.49 13.14
N ASP A 116 1.21 -12.29 13.24
CA ASP A 116 0.23 -13.12 12.54
C ASP A 116 0.35 -13.00 11.01
N MET A 117 0.78 -11.82 10.52
CA MET A 117 1.04 -11.61 9.10
C MET A 117 2.28 -12.35 8.60
N ILE A 118 3.39 -12.31 9.35
CA ILE A 118 4.67 -12.91 8.92
C ILE A 118 4.78 -14.39 9.23
N LYS A 119 3.92 -14.93 10.12
CA LYS A 119 3.85 -16.34 10.55
C LYS A 119 5.23 -17.00 10.65
N PRO A 120 6.07 -16.54 11.60
CA PRO A 120 7.43 -17.04 11.71
C PRO A 120 7.42 -18.55 12.04
N GLU A 121 8.22 -19.33 11.33
CA GLU A 121 8.20 -20.80 11.38
C GLU A 121 8.94 -21.40 12.61
N ALA A 122 9.57 -20.59 13.45
CA ALA A 122 10.41 -21.04 14.58
C ALA A 122 10.31 -20.12 15.80
N ASP A 123 10.86 -20.57 16.94
CA ASP A 123 11.05 -19.77 18.16
C ASP A 123 11.67 -18.42 17.81
N PHE A 124 10.93 -17.35 18.06
CA PHE A 124 11.38 -16.01 17.76
C PHE A 124 11.07 -15.05 18.91
N ASP A 125 12.06 -14.23 19.23
CA ASP A 125 11.97 -13.21 20.26
C ASP A 125 11.83 -11.82 19.64
N ILE A 126 10.73 -11.14 19.94
CA ILE A 126 10.56 -9.72 19.61
C ILE A 126 11.02 -8.89 20.79
N ASN A 127 12.10 -8.14 20.57
CA ASN A 127 12.56 -7.11 21.49
C ASN A 127 12.12 -5.73 21.00
N ILE A 128 11.13 -5.13 21.65
CA ILE A 128 10.70 -3.76 21.36
C ILE A 128 11.55 -2.80 22.18
N LEU A 129 12.48 -2.12 21.52
CA LEU A 129 13.31 -1.08 22.12
C LEU A 129 12.59 0.26 22.06
N THR A 130 11.95 0.66 23.17
CA THR A 130 11.36 2.01 23.26
C THR A 130 12.42 3.02 23.71
N LYS A 131 12.34 4.26 23.20
CA LYS A 131 13.21 5.38 23.63
C LYS A 131 12.97 5.80 25.09
N THR A 132 11.96 5.23 25.74
CA THR A 132 11.45 5.62 27.06
C THR A 132 11.61 4.46 28.05
N ALA A 133 12.84 4.09 28.42
CA ALA A 133 13.24 3.21 29.54
C ALA A 133 12.47 1.87 29.80
N ARG A 134 11.48 1.50 28.99
CA ARG A 134 10.67 0.28 29.10
C ARG A 134 10.89 -0.55 27.84
N SER A 135 11.66 -1.62 27.97
CA SER A 135 11.73 -2.68 26.96
C SER A 135 10.53 -3.62 27.15
N LEU A 136 9.75 -3.84 26.09
CA LEU A 136 8.73 -4.90 26.06
C LEU A 136 9.34 -6.11 25.33
N ARG A 137 9.36 -7.27 25.98
CA ARG A 137 9.67 -8.56 25.34
C ARG A 137 8.38 -9.29 25.07
N ILE A 138 8.21 -9.72 23.82
CA ILE A 138 7.15 -10.64 23.43
C ILE A 138 7.88 -11.88 22.90
N SER A 139 7.76 -12.98 23.64
CA SER A 139 8.26 -14.29 23.22
C SER A 139 7.07 -15.11 22.75
N ILE A 140 7.17 -15.65 21.54
CA ILE A 140 6.16 -16.53 20.96
C ILE A 140 6.80 -17.88 20.74
N THR A 141 6.27 -18.87 21.43
CA THR A 141 6.66 -20.28 21.33
C THR A 141 5.48 -21.01 20.71
N ASN A 142 5.72 -21.74 19.62
CA ASN A 142 4.72 -22.59 18.97
C ASN A 142 4.78 -24.01 19.54
#